data_AF-A0A519H7D2-F1
#
_entry.id   AF-A0A519H7D2-F1
#
_cell.length_a   1.000
_cell.length_b   1.000
_cell.length_c   1.000
_cell.angle_alpha   90.00
_cell.angle_beta   90.00
_cell.angle_gamma   90.00
#
_symmetry.space_group_name_H-M   'P 1'
#
loop_
_entity.id
_entity.type
_entity.pdbx_description
1 polymer ?
#
loop_
_entity_poly.entity_id
_entity_poly.type
_entity_poly.pdbx_seq_one_letter_code
_entity_poly.pdbx_strand_id
1 'polypeptide(L)'
;MNFLTQLRIGQRLAVSFGLLILLLIAIGIFGASNANRLAKDLDRTANSSLVKIAAANGLESQVNIISRAVRDLLLLDTAGAIKKQKKAIVDALEEAEKQLASLDGAVSGDSEKAAVSDVRQHKTKFLAALEKFQKIQTDGTPDEARESLITDLRPAQTALQEGLKKLVDMQFDAGKALATSGGELARSSVMLTIVLVAVAAAIGIGGGVVIARSIVGPARRAQAAAEAIRDGDLTQDIQVEGRDELSQMLQAMKDMQAALSGVVRDVSTAASEVAQNSGSIADSNSNLAERTTRSAASLQNTAASVEEIASTLKGA
;
A
#
# COMPACT_ATOMS: atom_id res chain seq x y z
N MET A 1 23.62 -7.08 -10.51
CA MET A 1 23.22 -5.68 -10.75
C MET A 1 23.34 -5.20 -12.20
N ASN A 2 23.66 -6.06 -13.19
CA ASN A 2 23.84 -5.64 -14.59
C ASN A 2 22.58 -5.66 -15.47
N PHE A 3 21.46 -6.20 -14.98
CA PHE A 3 20.22 -6.28 -15.77
C PHE A 3 19.52 -4.92 -15.88
N LEU A 4 19.48 -4.15 -14.80
CA LEU A 4 18.81 -2.85 -14.77
C LEU A 4 19.52 -1.81 -15.66
N THR A 5 20.85 -1.83 -15.72
CA THR A 5 21.67 -0.88 -16.50
C THR A 5 21.64 -1.10 -18.01
N GLN A 6 20.96 -2.16 -18.49
CA GLN A 6 20.76 -2.40 -19.93
C GLN A 6 19.37 -1.97 -20.42
N LEU A 7 18.45 -1.71 -19.51
CA LEU A 7 17.09 -1.25 -19.84
C LEU A 7 17.07 0.24 -20.18
N ARG A 8 16.08 0.66 -20.98
CA ARG A 8 15.78 2.08 -21.21
C ARG A 8 15.36 2.77 -19.91
N ILE A 9 15.60 4.08 -19.80
CA ILE A 9 15.29 4.85 -18.58
C ILE A 9 13.82 4.73 -18.20
N GLY A 10 12.92 4.85 -19.18
CA GLY A 10 11.48 4.67 -18.96
C GLY A 10 11.11 3.30 -18.39
N GLN A 11 11.76 2.23 -18.88
CA GLN A 11 11.54 0.87 -18.39
C GLN A 11 12.06 0.69 -16.96
N ARG A 12 13.21 1.27 -16.61
CA ARG A 12 13.76 1.23 -15.24
C ARG A 12 12.83 1.91 -14.25
N LEU A 13 12.34 3.10 -14.61
CA LEU A 13 11.40 3.86 -13.78
C LEU A 13 10.08 3.10 -13.64
N ALA A 14 9.53 2.58 -14.74
CA ALA A 14 8.29 1.81 -14.73
C ALA A 14 8.38 0.55 -13.85
N VAL A 15 9.49 -0.20 -13.91
CA VAL A 15 9.69 -1.38 -13.05
C VAL A 15 9.81 -0.98 -11.58
N SER A 16 10.58 0.06 -11.27
CA SER A 16 10.83 0.49 -9.89
C SER A 16 9.56 1.04 -9.23
N PHE A 17 8.87 1.96 -9.90
CA PHE A 17 7.60 2.50 -9.42
C PHE A 17 6.48 1.46 -9.46
N GLY A 18 6.41 0.63 -10.50
CA GLY A 18 5.41 -0.43 -10.62
C GLY A 18 5.51 -1.43 -9.47
N LEU A 19 6.72 -1.84 -9.09
CA LEU A 19 6.92 -2.74 -7.96
C LEU A 19 6.56 -2.09 -6.61
N LEU A 20 6.87 -0.81 -6.42
CA LEU A 20 6.42 -0.06 -5.23
C LEU A 20 4.89 0.07 -5.17
N ILE A 21 4.24 0.38 -6.28
CA ILE A 21 2.78 0.48 -6.37
C ILE A 21 2.14 -0.88 -6.05
N LEU A 22 2.67 -1.97 -6.61
CA LEU A 22 2.19 -3.32 -6.30
C LEU A 22 2.32 -3.67 -4.81
N LEU A 23 3.44 -3.31 -4.17
CA LEU A 23 3.61 -3.49 -2.74
C LEU A 23 2.63 -2.64 -1.93
N LEU A 24 2.40 -1.38 -2.30
CA LEU A 24 1.43 -0.51 -1.63
C LEU A 24 0.00 -1.06 -1.77
N ILE A 25 -0.38 -1.56 -2.95
CA ILE A 25 -1.68 -2.20 -3.17
C ILE A 25 -1.79 -3.47 -2.31
N ALA A 26 -0.75 -4.30 -2.26
CA ALA A 26 -0.75 -5.51 -1.44
C ALA A 26 -0.90 -5.18 0.05
N ILE A 27 -0.18 -4.18 0.56
CA ILE A 27 -0.31 -3.68 1.93
C ILE A 27 -1.72 -3.15 2.19
N GLY A 28 -2.28 -2.38 1.24
CA GLY A 28 -3.63 -1.83 1.33
C GLY A 28 -4.71 -2.92 1.39
N ILE A 29 -4.64 -3.91 0.50
CA ILE A 29 -5.55 -5.07 0.48
C ILE A 29 -5.41 -5.86 1.79
N PHE A 30 -4.19 -6.13 2.23
CA PHE A 30 -3.92 -6.83 3.47
C PHE A 30 -4.53 -6.08 4.67
N GLY A 31 -4.26 -4.79 4.80
CA GLY A 31 -4.80 -3.93 5.85
C GLY A 31 -6.33 -3.88 5.84
N ALA A 32 -6.94 -3.68 4.68
CA ALA A 32 -8.40 -3.67 4.52
C ALA A 32 -9.03 -5.01 4.89
N SER A 33 -8.42 -6.13 4.49
CA SER A 33 -8.90 -7.46 4.83
C SER A 33 -8.85 -7.73 6.34
N ASN A 34 -7.79 -7.28 7.01
CA ASN A 34 -7.65 -7.42 8.46
C ASN A 34 -8.65 -6.53 9.22
N ALA A 35 -8.84 -5.29 8.78
CA ALA A 35 -9.85 -4.39 9.34
C ALA A 35 -11.28 -4.94 9.18
N ASN A 36 -11.60 -5.52 8.01
CA ASN A 36 -12.90 -6.11 7.75
C ASN A 36 -13.16 -7.37 8.60
N ARG A 37 -12.11 -8.16 8.88
CA ARG A 37 -12.21 -9.29 9.83
C ARG A 37 -12.52 -8.80 11.24
N LEU A 38 -11.76 -7.82 11.73
CA LEU A 38 -11.97 -7.24 13.05
C LEU A 38 -13.38 -6.62 13.19
N ALA A 39 -13.87 -5.93 12.16
CA ALA A 39 -15.22 -5.38 12.14
C ALA A 39 -16.29 -6.47 12.24
N LYS A 40 -16.13 -7.59 11.54
CA LYS A 40 -17.06 -8.74 11.63
C LYS A 40 -17.05 -9.41 13.01
N ASP A 41 -15.87 -9.54 13.63
CA ASP A 41 -15.75 -10.14 14.97
C ASP A 41 -16.39 -9.23 16.04
N LEU A 42 -16.23 -7.92 15.91
CA LEU A 42 -16.90 -6.93 16.75
C LEU A 42 -18.42 -6.94 16.54
N ASP A 43 -18.87 -6.98 15.29
CA ASP A 43 -20.29 -7.06 14.95
C ASP A 43 -20.94 -8.34 15.54
N ARG A 44 -20.28 -9.49 15.39
CA ARG A 44 -20.75 -10.76 15.99
C ARG A 44 -20.80 -10.69 17.52
N THR A 45 -19.89 -9.98 18.16
CA THR A 45 -19.90 -9.80 19.61
C THR A 45 -21.03 -8.88 20.03
N ALA A 46 -21.09 -7.67 19.46
CA ALA A 46 -22.03 -6.62 19.86
C ALA A 46 -23.47 -6.89 19.43
N ASN A 47 -23.68 -7.30 18.18
CA ASN A 47 -25.01 -7.41 17.57
C ASN A 47 -25.58 -8.83 17.57
N SER A 48 -24.79 -9.84 17.95
CA SER A 48 -25.28 -11.22 18.09
C SER A 48 -25.11 -11.75 19.51
N SER A 49 -23.88 -11.80 20.02
CA SER A 49 -23.60 -12.45 21.32
C SER A 49 -24.22 -11.67 22.50
N LEU A 50 -24.05 -10.35 22.55
CA LEU A 50 -24.65 -9.52 23.60
C LEU A 50 -26.18 -9.49 23.54
N VAL A 51 -26.76 -9.51 22.33
CA VAL A 51 -28.22 -9.59 22.16
C VAL A 51 -28.77 -10.89 22.73
N LYS A 52 -28.11 -12.03 22.45
CA LYS A 52 -28.46 -13.33 23.02
C LYS A 52 -28.33 -13.36 24.54
N ILE A 53 -27.24 -12.81 25.09
CA ILE A 53 -27.04 -12.72 26.54
C ILE A 53 -28.14 -11.85 27.18
N ALA A 54 -28.46 -10.71 26.58
CA ALA A 54 -29.51 -9.82 27.08
C ALA A 54 -30.88 -10.50 27.09
N ALA A 55 -31.24 -11.22 26.01
CA ALA A 55 -32.50 -11.94 25.93
C ALA A 55 -32.57 -13.13 26.91
N ALA A 56 -31.47 -13.87 27.09
CA ALA A 56 -31.38 -14.96 28.08
C ALA A 56 -31.53 -14.43 29.52
N ASN A 57 -30.83 -13.36 29.86
CA ASN A 57 -30.95 -12.70 31.18
C ASN A 57 -32.34 -12.08 31.38
N GLY A 58 -32.94 -11.53 30.31
CA GLY A 58 -34.30 -11.02 30.31
C GLY A 58 -35.31 -12.13 30.65
N LEU A 59 -35.18 -13.29 30.00
CA LEU A 59 -36.00 -14.47 30.28
C LEU A 59 -35.78 -14.97 31.72
N GLU A 60 -34.53 -15.06 32.19
CA GLU A 60 -34.23 -15.44 33.57
C GLU A 60 -34.88 -14.48 34.59
N SER A 61 -34.83 -13.17 34.32
CA SER A 61 -35.49 -12.16 35.15
C SER A 61 -37.00 -12.40 35.26
N GLN A 62 -37.67 -12.73 34.14
CA GLN A 62 -39.11 -13.05 34.16
C GLN A 62 -39.41 -14.33 34.94
N VAL A 63 -38.60 -15.37 34.78
CA VAL A 63 -38.71 -16.61 35.59
C VAL A 63 -38.57 -16.30 37.08
N ASN A 64 -37.65 -15.41 37.45
CA ASN A 64 -37.46 -14.97 38.82
C ASN A 64 -38.65 -14.13 39.35
N ILE A 65 -39.27 -13.29 38.51
CA ILE A 65 -40.50 -12.55 38.86
C ILE A 65 -41.65 -13.53 39.14
N ILE A 66 -41.90 -14.48 38.23
CA ILE A 66 -42.92 -15.52 38.40
C ILE A 66 -42.67 -16.28 39.71
N SER A 67 -41.44 -16.70 39.94
CA SER A 67 -41.07 -17.50 41.11
C SER A 67 -41.27 -16.75 42.43
N ARG A 68 -41.04 -15.43 42.47
CA ARG A 68 -41.35 -14.59 43.63
C ARG A 68 -42.86 -14.45 43.82
N ALA A 69 -43.60 -14.12 42.76
CA ALA A 69 -45.05 -13.95 42.82
C ALA A 69 -45.77 -15.23 43.29
N VAL A 70 -45.34 -16.40 42.82
CA VAL A 70 -45.82 -17.72 43.26
C VAL A 70 -45.59 -17.95 44.75
N ARG A 71 -44.43 -17.56 45.29
CA ARG A 71 -44.13 -17.71 46.72
C ARG A 71 -44.95 -16.73 47.56
N ASP A 72 -45.10 -15.49 47.09
CA ASP A 72 -45.94 -14.48 47.73
C ASP A 72 -47.41 -14.93 47.79
N LEU A 73 -47.90 -15.62 46.76
CA LEU A 73 -49.26 -16.17 46.73
C LEU A 73 -49.55 -17.20 47.84
N LEU A 74 -48.52 -17.81 48.45
CA LEU A 74 -48.68 -18.70 49.61
C LEU A 74 -48.69 -17.95 50.96
N LEU A 75 -48.39 -16.65 50.95
CA LEU A 75 -48.26 -15.81 52.15
C LEU A 75 -49.36 -14.75 52.25
N LEU A 76 -50.22 -14.62 51.23
CA LEU A 76 -51.19 -13.53 51.10
C LEU A 76 -52.62 -14.04 51.30
N ASP A 77 -53.36 -13.37 52.18
CA ASP A 77 -54.76 -13.71 52.48
C ASP A 77 -55.77 -12.71 51.88
N THR A 78 -55.29 -11.59 51.34
CA THR A 78 -56.17 -10.53 50.81
C THR A 78 -56.40 -10.68 49.30
N ALA A 79 -57.66 -10.65 48.87
CA ALA A 79 -58.04 -10.82 47.46
C ALA A 79 -57.37 -9.81 46.52
N GLY A 80 -57.18 -8.57 46.98
CA GLY A 80 -56.48 -7.53 46.21
C GLY A 80 -55.00 -7.85 45.97
N ALA A 81 -54.28 -8.34 46.98
CA ALA A 81 -52.88 -8.70 46.85
C ALA A 81 -52.69 -9.97 46.00
N ILE A 82 -53.58 -10.96 46.16
CA ILE A 82 -53.61 -12.17 45.33
C ILE A 82 -53.80 -11.80 43.85
N LYS A 83 -54.78 -10.94 43.55
CA LYS A 83 -55.05 -10.48 42.17
C LYS A 83 -53.82 -9.78 41.56
N LYS A 84 -53.12 -8.96 42.35
CA LYS A 84 -51.89 -8.28 41.92
C LYS A 84 -50.79 -9.28 41.53
N GLN A 85 -50.56 -10.31 42.36
CA GLN A 85 -49.53 -11.32 42.06
C GLN A 85 -49.91 -12.22 40.88
N LYS A 86 -51.18 -12.61 40.76
CA LYS A 86 -51.67 -13.33 39.57
C LYS A 86 -51.47 -12.51 38.29
N LYS A 87 -51.73 -11.20 38.32
CA LYS A 87 -51.42 -10.30 37.20
C LYS A 87 -49.93 -10.24 36.90
N ALA A 88 -49.07 -10.11 37.92
CA ALA A 88 -47.62 -10.08 37.74
C ALA A 88 -47.09 -11.36 37.07
N ILE A 89 -47.67 -12.53 37.39
CA ILE A 89 -47.34 -13.79 36.72
C ILE A 89 -47.73 -13.74 35.24
N VAL A 90 -48.95 -13.31 34.91
CA VAL A 90 -49.42 -13.21 33.52
C VAL A 90 -48.55 -12.25 32.71
N ASP A 91 -48.28 -11.06 33.24
CA ASP A 91 -47.46 -10.05 32.56
C ASP A 91 -46.01 -10.58 32.33
N ALA A 92 -45.44 -11.28 33.33
CA ALA A 92 -44.10 -11.87 33.20
C ALA A 92 -44.05 -13.06 32.23
N LEU A 93 -45.14 -13.84 32.11
CA LEU A 93 -45.25 -14.91 31.13
C LEU A 93 -45.26 -14.37 29.69
N GLU A 94 -45.97 -13.27 29.45
CA GLU A 94 -46.00 -12.61 28.14
C GLU A 94 -44.60 -12.09 27.77
N GLU A 95 -43.91 -11.44 28.72
CA GLU A 95 -42.56 -10.95 28.49
C GLU A 95 -41.55 -12.09 28.30
N ALA A 96 -41.68 -13.19 29.04
CA ALA A 96 -40.87 -14.39 28.86
C ALA A 96 -41.03 -15.02 27.46
N GLU A 97 -42.19 -14.87 26.83
CA GLU A 97 -42.40 -15.29 25.44
C GLU A 97 -41.66 -14.40 24.46
N LYS A 98 -41.71 -13.07 24.65
CA LYS A 98 -40.97 -12.11 23.82
C LYS A 98 -39.47 -12.34 23.88
N GLN A 99 -38.92 -12.57 25.07
CA GLN A 99 -37.49 -12.85 25.24
C GLN A 99 -37.08 -14.18 24.59
N LEU A 100 -37.91 -15.22 24.66
CA LEU A 100 -37.65 -16.49 23.97
C LEU A 100 -37.69 -16.33 22.45
N ALA A 101 -38.66 -15.60 21.91
CA ALA A 101 -38.74 -15.30 20.47
C ALA A 101 -37.53 -14.49 19.98
N SER A 102 -37.04 -13.56 20.81
CA SER A 102 -35.81 -12.81 20.52
C SER A 102 -34.58 -13.73 20.46
N LEU A 103 -34.47 -14.70 21.38
CA LEU A 103 -33.42 -15.72 21.34
C LEU A 103 -33.50 -16.56 20.06
N ASP A 104 -34.69 -17.03 19.69
CA ASP A 104 -34.91 -17.84 18.49
C ASP A 104 -34.52 -17.12 17.20
N GLY A 105 -34.79 -15.81 17.11
CA GLY A 105 -34.41 -14.99 15.96
C GLY A 105 -32.91 -14.68 15.89
N ALA A 106 -32.20 -14.73 17.02
CA ALA A 106 -30.80 -14.34 17.11
C ALA A 106 -29.80 -15.50 17.00
N VAL A 107 -30.26 -16.76 17.13
CA VAL A 107 -29.40 -17.95 17.01
C VAL A 107 -29.13 -18.32 15.55
N SER A 108 -27.89 -18.68 15.26
CA SER A 108 -27.48 -19.07 13.89
C SER A 108 -26.72 -20.40 13.83
N GLY A 109 -25.95 -20.76 14.86
CA GLY A 109 -25.17 -22.00 14.91
C GLY A 109 -25.96 -23.21 15.43
N ASP A 110 -25.59 -24.42 14.99
CA ASP A 110 -26.28 -25.67 15.37
C ASP A 110 -26.24 -25.90 16.89
N SER A 111 -25.10 -25.64 17.54
CA SER A 111 -24.99 -25.73 19.00
C SER A 111 -25.84 -24.69 19.72
N GLU A 112 -26.03 -23.50 19.13
CA GLU A 112 -26.86 -22.44 19.73
C GLU A 112 -28.34 -22.77 19.58
N LYS A 113 -28.75 -23.28 18.41
CA LYS A 113 -30.11 -23.78 18.15
C LYS A 113 -30.47 -24.92 19.09
N ALA A 114 -29.55 -25.86 19.32
CA ALA A 114 -29.74 -26.95 20.28
C ALA A 114 -29.93 -26.41 21.70
N ALA A 115 -29.07 -25.48 22.14
CA ALA A 115 -29.17 -24.88 23.47
C ALA A 115 -30.49 -24.10 23.68
N VAL A 116 -30.96 -23.35 22.68
CA VAL A 116 -32.26 -22.66 22.76
C VAL A 116 -33.43 -23.65 22.71
N SER A 117 -33.30 -24.75 21.98
CA SER A 117 -34.29 -25.84 22.01
C SER A 117 -34.40 -26.47 23.40
N ASP A 118 -33.28 -26.71 24.09
CA ASP A 118 -33.27 -27.20 25.47
C ASP A 118 -33.95 -26.20 26.42
N VAL A 119 -33.63 -24.91 26.29
CA VAL A 119 -34.29 -23.83 27.05
C VAL A 119 -35.80 -23.83 26.80
N ARG A 120 -36.25 -23.98 25.55
CA ARG A 120 -37.68 -24.09 25.21
C ARG A 120 -38.32 -25.28 25.90
N GLN A 121 -37.69 -26.45 25.85
CA GLN A 121 -38.21 -27.65 26.50
C GLN A 121 -38.33 -27.47 28.02
N HIS A 122 -37.31 -26.88 28.66
CA HIS A 122 -37.32 -26.59 30.09
C HIS A 122 -38.39 -25.55 30.44
N LYS A 123 -38.60 -24.54 29.59
CA LYS A 123 -39.69 -23.56 29.75
C LYS A 123 -41.04 -24.25 29.69
N THR A 124 -41.30 -25.13 28.73
CA THR A 124 -42.55 -25.89 28.65
C THR A 124 -42.83 -26.68 29.93
N LYS A 125 -41.81 -27.37 30.47
CA LYS A 125 -41.93 -28.10 31.75
C LYS A 125 -42.22 -27.16 32.92
N PHE A 126 -41.56 -26.00 32.98
CA PHE A 126 -41.81 -24.98 33.98
C PHE A 126 -43.24 -24.43 33.91
N LEU A 127 -43.76 -24.15 32.71
CA LEU A 127 -45.14 -23.70 32.52
C LEU A 127 -46.16 -24.74 32.97
N ALA A 128 -45.95 -26.02 32.64
CA ALA A 128 -46.84 -27.09 33.08
C ALA A 128 -46.84 -27.24 34.62
N ALA A 129 -45.68 -27.12 35.26
CA ALA A 129 -45.57 -27.14 36.72
C ALA A 129 -46.21 -25.90 37.36
N LEU A 130 -46.10 -24.73 36.72
CA LEU A 130 -46.73 -23.49 37.17
C LEU A 130 -48.26 -23.57 37.08
N GLU A 131 -48.79 -24.12 35.99
CA GLU A 131 -50.23 -24.35 35.81
C GLU A 131 -50.76 -25.34 36.86
N LYS A 132 -50.05 -26.45 37.09
CA LYS A 132 -50.37 -27.41 38.16
C LYS A 132 -50.41 -26.73 39.52
N PHE A 133 -49.40 -25.91 39.85
CA PHE A 133 -49.37 -25.14 41.09
C PHE A 133 -50.56 -24.19 41.20
N GLN A 134 -50.87 -23.40 40.16
CA GLN A 134 -51.99 -22.45 40.18
C GLN A 134 -53.35 -23.13 40.35
N LYS A 135 -53.51 -24.33 39.79
CA LYS A 135 -54.71 -25.15 39.99
C LYS A 135 -54.83 -25.63 41.43
N ILE A 136 -53.77 -26.20 42.01
CA ILE A 136 -53.75 -26.65 43.42
C ILE A 136 -53.94 -25.45 44.37
N GLN A 137 -53.38 -24.29 44.05
CA GLN A 137 -53.55 -23.06 44.81
C GLN A 137 -55.00 -22.54 44.80
N THR A 138 -55.82 -22.94 43.82
CA THR A 138 -57.23 -22.53 43.71
C THR A 138 -58.17 -23.58 44.28
N ASP A 139 -57.89 -24.86 44.01
CA ASP A 139 -58.80 -25.97 44.29
C ASP A 139 -58.41 -26.80 45.53
N GLY A 140 -57.17 -26.68 46.00
CA GLY A 140 -56.57 -27.52 47.04
C GLY A 140 -56.24 -26.78 48.33
N THR A 141 -55.55 -27.47 49.23
CA THR A 141 -55.12 -26.95 50.53
C THR A 141 -53.78 -26.18 50.44
N PRO A 142 -53.49 -25.27 51.39
CA PRO A 142 -52.19 -24.60 51.45
C PRO A 142 -51.00 -25.55 51.52
N ASP A 143 -51.14 -26.70 52.18
CA ASP A 143 -50.08 -27.71 52.29
C ASP A 143 -49.82 -28.42 50.95
N GLU A 144 -50.87 -28.77 50.20
CA GLU A 144 -50.74 -29.33 48.84
C GLU A 144 -50.09 -28.33 47.88
N ALA A 145 -50.44 -27.04 47.97
CA ALA A 145 -49.81 -26.00 47.17
C ALA A 145 -48.32 -25.83 47.51
N ARG A 146 -47.98 -25.91 48.80
CA ARG A 146 -46.58 -25.88 49.28
C ARG A 146 -45.79 -27.08 48.79
N GLU A 147 -46.38 -28.27 48.84
CA GLU A 147 -45.78 -29.50 48.33
C GLU A 147 -45.49 -29.36 46.83
N SER A 148 -46.50 -28.98 46.02
CA SER A 148 -46.34 -28.82 44.57
C SER A 148 -45.30 -27.75 44.21
N LEU A 149 -45.19 -26.67 44.98
CA LEU A 149 -44.12 -25.68 44.81
C LEU A 149 -42.74 -26.33 44.97
N ILE A 150 -42.55 -27.16 46.00
CA ILE A 150 -41.26 -27.76 46.34
C ILE A 150 -40.89 -28.90 45.39
N THR A 151 -41.84 -29.76 45.05
CA THR A 151 -41.59 -31.01 44.30
C THR A 151 -41.70 -30.86 42.80
N ASP A 152 -42.55 -29.95 42.31
CA ASP A 152 -42.78 -29.78 40.87
C ASP A 152 -42.17 -28.48 40.34
N LEU A 153 -42.59 -27.34 40.89
CA LEU A 153 -42.31 -26.03 40.29
C LEU A 153 -40.85 -25.59 40.50
N ARG A 154 -40.30 -25.77 41.70
CA ARG A 154 -38.90 -25.39 42.00
C ARG A 154 -37.89 -26.20 41.17
N PRO A 155 -37.97 -27.54 41.05
CA PRO A 155 -37.07 -28.29 40.18
C PRO A 155 -37.17 -27.87 38.70
N ALA A 156 -38.38 -27.63 38.20
CA ALA A 156 -38.57 -27.16 36.82
C ALA A 156 -37.99 -25.74 36.61
N GLN A 157 -38.12 -24.86 37.62
CA GLN A 157 -37.49 -23.53 37.63
C GLN A 157 -35.96 -23.66 37.54
N THR A 158 -35.35 -24.49 38.39
CA THR A 158 -33.90 -24.68 38.42
C THR A 158 -33.37 -25.22 37.10
N ALA A 159 -34.04 -26.22 36.51
CA ALA A 159 -33.65 -26.77 35.21
C ALA A 159 -33.67 -25.71 34.10
N LEU A 160 -34.68 -24.83 34.09
CA LEU A 160 -34.74 -23.72 33.13
C LEU A 160 -33.60 -22.70 33.35
N GLN A 161 -33.33 -22.33 34.59
CA GLN A 161 -32.24 -21.41 34.95
C GLN A 161 -30.88 -21.97 34.56
N GLU A 162 -30.64 -23.26 34.79
CA GLU A 162 -29.41 -23.94 34.36
C GLU A 162 -29.25 -23.94 32.84
N GLY A 163 -30.33 -24.17 32.09
CA GLY A 163 -30.31 -24.07 30.62
C GLY A 163 -29.97 -22.68 30.13
N LEU A 164 -30.56 -21.64 30.73
CA LEU A 164 -30.25 -20.24 30.42
C LEU A 164 -28.81 -19.88 30.76
N LYS A 165 -28.34 -20.28 31.95
CA LYS A 165 -26.95 -20.08 32.36
C LYS A 165 -25.97 -20.72 31.38
N LYS A 166 -26.22 -21.97 30.97
CA LYS A 166 -25.37 -22.67 30.00
C LYS A 166 -25.31 -21.91 28.67
N LEU A 167 -26.44 -21.37 28.20
CA LEU A 167 -26.49 -20.55 27.00
C LEU A 167 -25.67 -19.26 27.16
N VAL A 168 -25.79 -18.56 28.28
CA VAL A 168 -25.01 -17.36 28.59
C VAL A 168 -23.52 -17.66 28.67
N ASP A 169 -23.13 -18.71 29.38
CA ASP A 169 -21.74 -19.15 29.50
C ASP A 169 -21.14 -19.49 28.12
N MET A 170 -21.90 -20.19 27.25
CA MET A 170 -21.50 -20.45 25.86
C MET A 170 -21.22 -19.16 25.07
N GLN A 171 -22.05 -18.12 25.23
CA GLN A 171 -21.84 -16.84 24.53
C GLN A 171 -20.64 -16.07 25.10
N PHE A 172 -20.42 -16.12 26.42
CA PHE A 172 -19.22 -15.54 27.04
C PHE A 172 -17.94 -16.24 26.60
N ASP A 173 -17.92 -17.57 26.57
CA ASP A 173 -16.76 -18.35 26.13
C ASP A 173 -16.45 -18.08 24.65
N ALA A 174 -17.48 -18.02 23.80
CA ALA A 174 -17.32 -17.64 22.40
C ALA A 174 -16.74 -16.22 22.26
N GLY A 175 -17.29 -15.24 23.00
CA GLY A 175 -16.79 -13.87 22.98
C GLY A 175 -15.34 -13.74 23.47
N LYS A 176 -14.98 -14.48 24.52
CA LYS A 176 -13.61 -14.53 25.05
C LYS A 176 -12.64 -15.17 24.04
N ALA A 177 -13.04 -16.26 23.41
CA ALA A 177 -12.26 -16.91 22.37
C ALA A 177 -12.01 -15.97 21.18
N LEU A 178 -13.04 -15.27 20.70
CA LEU A 178 -12.91 -14.25 19.66
C LEU A 178 -11.95 -13.12 20.06
N ALA A 179 -12.04 -12.63 21.31
CA ALA A 179 -11.15 -11.58 21.79
C ALA A 179 -9.69 -12.03 21.86
N THR A 180 -9.43 -13.26 22.31
CA THR A 180 -8.07 -13.82 22.36
C THR A 180 -7.51 -14.04 20.95
N SER A 181 -8.26 -14.72 20.07
CA SER A 181 -7.80 -14.96 18.69
C SER A 181 -7.66 -13.65 17.90
N GLY A 182 -8.55 -12.69 18.12
CA GLY A 182 -8.49 -11.36 17.50
C GLY A 182 -7.26 -10.58 17.94
N GLY A 183 -6.89 -10.67 19.23
CA GLY A 183 -5.67 -10.06 19.75
C GLY A 183 -4.39 -10.65 19.15
N GLU A 184 -4.30 -11.97 19.04
CA GLU A 184 -3.18 -12.67 18.41
C GLU A 184 -3.06 -12.35 16.92
N LEU A 185 -4.20 -12.41 16.19
CA LEU A 185 -4.26 -12.06 14.79
C LEU A 185 -3.85 -10.59 14.56
N ALA A 186 -4.33 -9.66 15.39
CA ALA A 186 -3.96 -8.25 15.29
C ALA A 186 -2.46 -8.04 15.47
N ARG A 187 -1.83 -8.67 16.48
CA ARG A 187 -0.37 -8.59 16.69
C ARG A 187 0.41 -9.13 15.50
N SER A 188 0.04 -10.31 15.00
CA SER A 188 0.68 -10.92 13.83
C SER A 188 0.51 -10.05 12.58
N SER A 189 -0.68 -9.50 12.36
CA SER A 189 -0.98 -8.61 11.23
C SER A 189 -0.19 -7.30 11.30
N VAL A 190 -0.05 -6.70 12.47
CA VAL A 190 0.77 -5.49 12.67
C VAL A 190 2.23 -5.80 12.38
N MET A 191 2.78 -6.90 12.93
CA MET A 191 4.16 -7.31 12.68
C MET A 191 4.42 -7.55 11.18
N LEU A 192 3.52 -8.27 10.50
CA LEU A 192 3.63 -8.50 9.06
C LEU A 192 3.54 -7.19 8.26
N THR A 193 2.66 -6.27 8.65
CA THR A 193 2.54 -4.95 8.01
C THR A 193 3.83 -4.15 8.17
N ILE A 194 4.43 -4.14 9.37
CA ILE A 194 5.72 -3.48 9.61
C ILE A 194 6.80 -4.08 8.71
N VAL A 195 6.87 -5.42 8.60
CA VAL A 195 7.84 -6.09 7.72
C VAL A 195 7.61 -5.71 6.25
N LEU A 196 6.36 -5.71 5.76
CA LEU A 196 6.04 -5.33 4.38
C LEU A 196 6.40 -3.87 4.09
N VAL A 197 6.12 -2.96 5.03
CA VAL A 197 6.50 -1.55 4.91
C VAL A 197 8.02 -1.38 4.92
N ALA A 198 8.73 -2.10 5.79
CA ALA A 198 10.20 -2.07 5.83
C ALA A 198 10.82 -2.58 4.52
N VAL A 199 10.28 -3.66 3.95
CA VAL A 199 10.70 -4.19 2.65
C VAL A 199 10.40 -3.18 1.53
N ALA A 200 9.21 -2.59 1.50
CA ALA A 200 8.87 -1.57 0.52
C ALA A 200 9.78 -0.34 0.61
N ALA A 201 10.11 0.11 1.84
CA ALA A 201 11.03 1.21 2.08
C ALA A 201 12.46 0.85 1.62
N ALA A 202 12.96 -0.33 1.94
CA ALA A 202 14.27 -0.80 1.51
C ALA A 202 14.38 -0.87 -0.02
N ILE A 203 13.34 -1.35 -0.70
CA ILE A 203 13.28 -1.40 -2.16
C ILE A 203 13.18 0.01 -2.75
N GLY A 204 12.38 0.90 -2.16
CA GLY A 204 12.27 2.28 -2.61
C GLY A 204 13.58 3.05 -2.49
N ILE A 205 14.26 2.94 -1.34
CA ILE A 205 15.57 3.56 -1.11
C ILE A 205 16.61 2.94 -2.05
N GLY A 206 16.70 1.61 -2.11
CA GLY A 206 17.65 0.90 -2.96
C GLY A 206 17.46 1.21 -4.45
N GLY A 207 16.22 1.15 -4.93
CA GLY A 207 15.84 1.51 -6.29
C GLY A 207 16.15 2.96 -6.61
N GLY A 208 15.82 3.89 -5.70
CA GLY A 208 16.15 5.31 -5.83
C GLY A 208 17.64 5.57 -5.97
N VAL A 209 18.47 4.94 -5.13
CA VAL A 209 19.93 5.06 -5.21
C VAL A 209 20.48 4.50 -6.53
N VAL A 210 19.98 3.34 -6.97
CA VAL A 210 20.41 2.72 -8.24
C VAL A 210 20.02 3.58 -9.43
N ILE A 211 18.77 4.07 -9.48
CA ILE A 211 18.29 4.95 -10.54
C ILE A 211 19.10 6.24 -10.57
N ALA A 212 19.27 6.90 -9.41
CA ALA A 212 20.03 8.14 -9.29
C ALA A 212 21.46 7.97 -9.82
N ARG A 213 22.17 6.89 -9.44
CA ARG A 213 23.52 6.62 -9.97
C ARG A 213 23.53 6.32 -11.46
N SER A 214 22.53 5.59 -11.96
CA SER A 214 22.43 5.20 -13.37
C SER A 214 22.06 6.35 -14.31
N ILE A 215 21.44 7.42 -13.80
CA ILE A 215 21.02 8.58 -14.59
C ILE A 215 21.97 9.77 -14.37
N VAL A 216 22.18 10.17 -13.11
CA VAL A 216 22.93 11.39 -12.78
C VAL A 216 24.40 11.28 -13.19
N GLY A 217 25.01 10.09 -13.05
CA GLY A 217 26.40 9.86 -13.45
C GLY A 217 26.63 10.08 -14.95
N PRO A 218 25.98 9.30 -15.83
CA PRO A 218 26.13 9.45 -17.28
C PRO A 218 25.65 10.81 -17.80
N ALA A 219 24.61 11.41 -17.20
CA ALA A 219 24.16 12.76 -17.56
C ALA A 219 25.25 13.81 -17.29
N ARG A 220 25.96 13.73 -16.15
CA ARG A 220 27.12 14.61 -15.86
C ARG A 220 28.26 14.41 -16.86
N ARG A 221 28.54 13.17 -17.28
CA ARG A 221 29.56 12.90 -18.31
C ARG A 221 29.19 13.55 -19.64
N ALA A 222 27.92 13.45 -20.04
CA ALA A 222 27.45 14.05 -21.28
C ALA A 222 27.48 15.59 -21.22
N GLN A 223 27.14 16.17 -20.07
CA GLN A 223 27.32 17.60 -19.83
C GLN A 223 28.79 18.02 -19.99
N ALA A 224 29.71 17.33 -19.32
CA ALA A 224 31.14 17.63 -19.40
C ALA A 224 31.69 17.51 -20.84
N ALA A 225 31.25 16.50 -21.59
CA ALA A 225 31.60 16.34 -23.01
C ALA A 225 31.10 17.52 -23.86
N ALA A 226 29.86 17.95 -23.66
CA ALA A 226 29.30 19.08 -24.37
C ALA A 226 30.01 20.41 -24.02
N GLU A 227 30.39 20.60 -22.75
CA GLU A 227 31.19 21.74 -22.30
C GLU A 227 32.58 21.76 -22.94
N ALA A 228 33.27 20.62 -23.00
CA ALA A 228 34.57 20.51 -23.66
C ALA A 228 34.49 20.84 -25.16
N ILE A 229 33.48 20.30 -25.86
CA ILE A 229 33.24 20.61 -27.28
C ILE A 229 32.94 22.11 -27.47
N ARG A 230 32.11 22.71 -26.62
CA ARG A 230 31.80 24.15 -26.64
C ARG A 230 33.07 24.99 -26.48
N ASP A 231 33.97 24.57 -25.61
CA ASP A 231 35.21 25.29 -25.29
C ASP A 231 36.34 24.99 -26.32
N GLY A 232 36.07 24.16 -27.33
CA GLY A 232 37.00 23.81 -28.40
C GLY A 232 38.00 22.71 -28.04
N ASP A 233 37.89 22.10 -26.85
CA ASP A 233 38.70 20.95 -26.46
C ASP A 233 38.12 19.67 -27.06
N LEU A 234 38.63 19.31 -28.24
CA LEU A 234 38.26 18.10 -28.98
C LEU A 234 39.17 16.90 -28.65
N THR A 235 39.95 16.95 -27.56
CA THR A 235 40.92 15.90 -27.21
C THR A 235 40.44 14.95 -26.12
N GLN A 236 39.34 15.28 -25.43
CA GLN A 236 38.73 14.47 -24.37
C GLN A 236 38.24 13.09 -24.87
N ASP A 237 38.45 12.02 -24.11
CA ASP A 237 37.87 10.70 -24.43
C ASP A 237 36.43 10.60 -23.92
N ILE A 238 35.47 10.61 -24.84
CA ILE A 238 34.07 10.35 -24.52
C ILE A 238 33.84 8.82 -24.44
N GLN A 239 33.75 8.32 -23.21
CA GLN A 239 33.44 6.91 -22.93
C GLN A 239 31.93 6.65 -22.93
N VAL A 240 31.51 5.79 -23.84
CA VAL A 240 30.12 5.36 -24.01
C VAL A 240 29.94 4.00 -23.37
N GLU A 241 29.11 3.92 -22.33
CA GLU A 241 28.77 2.68 -21.65
C GLU A 241 27.26 2.48 -21.63
N GLY A 242 26.79 1.26 -21.91
CA GLY A 242 25.37 0.90 -21.86
C GLY A 242 24.67 0.92 -23.22
N ARG A 243 23.33 0.84 -23.18
CA ARG A 243 22.45 0.81 -24.36
C ARG A 243 21.18 1.67 -24.20
N ASP A 244 21.14 2.48 -23.15
CA ASP A 244 20.02 3.37 -22.84
C ASP A 244 20.11 4.72 -23.56
N GLU A 245 19.13 5.58 -23.35
CA GLU A 245 19.04 6.90 -23.97
C GLU A 245 20.26 7.79 -23.67
N LEU A 246 20.89 7.66 -22.49
CA LEU A 246 22.09 8.42 -22.14
C LEU A 246 23.33 7.91 -22.88
N SER A 247 23.45 6.59 -23.06
CA SER A 247 24.52 6.01 -23.88
C SER A 247 24.43 6.45 -25.35
N GLN A 248 23.21 6.53 -25.92
CA GLN A 248 22.99 7.04 -27.27
C GLN A 248 23.34 8.52 -27.40
N MET A 249 23.02 9.32 -26.37
CA MET A 249 23.41 10.73 -26.31
C MET A 249 24.93 10.92 -26.24
N LEU A 250 25.62 10.15 -25.39
CA LEU A 250 27.08 10.15 -25.32
C LEU A 250 27.72 9.70 -26.65
N GLN A 251 27.15 8.70 -27.32
CA GLN A 251 27.63 8.27 -28.64
C GLN A 251 27.49 9.41 -29.68
N ALA A 252 26.34 10.08 -29.72
CA ALA A 252 26.14 11.21 -30.64
C ALA A 252 27.12 12.37 -30.36
N MET A 253 27.44 12.64 -29.10
CA MET A 253 28.47 13.64 -28.73
C MET A 253 29.88 13.21 -29.19
N LYS A 254 30.21 11.92 -29.07
CA LYS A 254 31.47 11.34 -29.57
C LYS A 254 31.60 11.49 -31.09
N ASP A 255 30.53 11.19 -31.81
CA ASP A 255 30.50 11.31 -33.27
C ASP A 255 30.63 12.78 -33.69
N MET A 256 30.00 13.71 -32.94
CA MET A 256 30.13 15.16 -33.14
C MET A 256 31.56 15.65 -32.92
N GLN A 257 32.22 15.22 -31.84
CA GLN A 257 33.62 15.56 -31.56
C GLN A 257 34.54 15.07 -32.68
N ALA A 258 34.35 13.84 -33.15
CA ALA A 258 35.14 13.27 -34.23
C ALA A 258 34.97 14.06 -35.55
N ALA A 259 33.72 14.43 -35.89
CA ALA A 259 33.44 15.24 -37.07
C ALA A 259 34.08 16.63 -36.99
N LEU A 260 33.95 17.31 -35.84
CA LEU A 260 34.58 18.63 -35.63
C LEU A 260 36.11 18.55 -35.67
N SER A 261 36.71 17.51 -35.09
CA SER A 261 38.16 17.30 -35.12
C SER A 261 38.66 17.09 -36.55
N GLY A 262 37.90 16.33 -37.36
CA GLY A 262 38.15 16.18 -38.79
C GLY A 262 38.15 17.51 -39.53
N VAL A 263 37.11 18.34 -39.35
CA VAL A 263 37.02 19.67 -39.97
C VAL A 263 38.21 20.55 -39.57
N VAL A 264 38.58 20.58 -38.30
CA VAL A 264 39.74 21.36 -37.82
C VAL A 264 41.05 20.87 -38.46
N ARG A 265 41.22 19.56 -38.60
CA ARG A 265 42.39 18.97 -39.25
C ARG A 265 42.47 19.30 -40.74
N ASP A 266 41.35 19.25 -41.43
CA ASP A 266 41.26 19.58 -42.86
C ASP A 266 41.57 21.08 -43.08
N VAL A 267 41.03 21.96 -42.23
CA VAL A 267 41.35 23.41 -42.25
C VAL A 267 42.84 23.65 -41.95
N SER A 268 43.44 22.96 -40.98
CA SER A 268 44.86 23.08 -40.66
C SER A 268 45.77 22.60 -41.80
N THR A 269 45.37 21.52 -42.48
CA THR A 269 46.09 21.00 -43.66
C THR A 269 46.02 21.99 -44.81
N ALA A 270 44.83 22.49 -45.15
CA ALA A 270 44.63 23.49 -46.19
C ALA A 270 45.39 24.79 -45.88
N ALA A 271 45.40 25.25 -44.62
CA ALA A 271 46.17 26.42 -44.21
C ALA A 271 47.69 26.21 -44.36
N SER A 272 48.19 25.00 -44.08
CA SER A 272 49.61 24.65 -44.26
C SER A 272 50.00 24.62 -45.74
N GLU A 273 49.14 24.07 -46.60
CA GLU A 273 49.32 24.10 -48.06
C GLU A 273 49.33 25.54 -48.60
N VAL A 274 48.38 26.38 -48.15
CA VAL A 274 48.34 27.81 -48.52
C VAL A 274 49.61 28.53 -48.06
N ALA A 275 50.10 28.27 -46.85
CA ALA A 275 51.33 28.88 -46.33
C ALA A 275 52.56 28.46 -47.16
N GLN A 276 52.67 27.16 -47.50
CA GLN A 276 53.77 26.63 -48.31
C GLN A 276 53.75 27.18 -49.75
N ASN A 277 52.56 27.28 -50.36
CA ASN A 277 52.37 27.89 -51.68
C ASN A 277 52.71 29.38 -51.64
N SER A 278 52.29 30.10 -50.60
CA SER A 278 52.61 31.52 -50.41
C SER A 278 54.12 31.76 -50.27
N GLY A 279 54.83 30.88 -49.56
CA GLY A 279 56.30 30.91 -49.48
C GLY A 279 56.94 30.70 -50.85
N SER A 280 56.47 29.71 -51.61
CA SER A 280 56.94 29.43 -52.97
C SER A 280 56.69 30.61 -53.93
N ILE A 281 55.54 31.30 -53.78
CA ILE A 281 55.23 32.52 -54.53
C ILE A 281 56.17 33.66 -54.14
N ALA A 282 56.44 33.85 -52.85
CA ALA A 282 57.36 34.88 -52.38
C ALA A 282 58.79 34.67 -52.92
N ASP A 283 59.29 33.44 -52.89
CA ASP A 283 60.59 33.06 -53.47
C ASP A 283 60.62 33.28 -54.99
N SER A 284 59.55 32.87 -55.69
CA SER A 284 59.40 33.09 -57.13
C SER A 284 59.37 34.58 -57.48
N ASN A 285 58.69 35.40 -56.67
CA ASN A 285 58.60 36.84 -56.85
C ASN A 285 59.95 37.53 -56.56
N SER A 286 60.72 37.03 -55.58
CA SER A 286 62.09 37.50 -55.31
C SER A 286 63.01 37.22 -56.49
N ASN A 287 62.98 36.00 -57.03
CA ASN A 287 63.75 35.63 -58.23
C ASN A 287 63.34 36.48 -59.45
N LEU A 288 62.04 36.70 -59.64
CA LEU A 288 61.54 37.57 -60.71
C LEU A 288 62.00 39.02 -60.54
N ALA A 289 61.97 39.56 -59.31
CA ALA A 289 62.48 40.89 -59.02
C ALA A 289 63.97 40.99 -59.33
N GLU A 290 64.78 40.00 -58.93
CA GLU A 290 66.21 39.94 -59.23
C GLU A 290 66.47 39.89 -60.74
N ARG A 291 65.74 39.05 -61.48
CA ARG A 291 65.80 38.98 -62.95
C ARG A 291 65.40 40.30 -63.60
N THR A 292 64.37 40.96 -63.07
CA THR A 292 63.93 42.29 -63.53
C THR A 292 65.02 43.34 -63.29
N THR A 293 65.67 43.35 -62.11
CA THR A 293 66.79 44.24 -61.82
C THR A 293 67.97 44.00 -62.75
N ARG A 294 68.35 42.74 -62.98
CA ARG A 294 69.41 42.40 -63.95
C ARG A 294 69.04 42.84 -65.37
N SER A 295 67.80 42.63 -65.79
CA SER A 295 67.32 43.04 -67.10
C SER A 295 67.31 44.57 -67.25
N ALA A 296 66.91 45.29 -66.21
CA ALA A 296 66.98 46.75 -66.18
C ALA A 296 68.42 47.25 -66.28
N ALA A 297 69.36 46.65 -65.54
CA ALA A 297 70.79 46.96 -65.64
C ALA A 297 71.35 46.67 -67.05
N SER A 298 70.98 45.55 -67.66
CA SER A 298 71.37 45.24 -69.05
C SER A 298 70.80 46.23 -70.06
N LEU A 299 69.55 46.66 -69.89
CA LEU A 299 68.94 47.71 -70.72
C LEU A 299 69.65 49.05 -70.54
N GLN A 300 70.05 49.38 -69.31
CA GLN A 300 70.80 50.60 -69.00
C GLN A 300 72.19 50.58 -69.63
N ASN A 301 72.90 49.44 -69.54
CA ASN A 301 74.19 49.24 -70.23
C ASN A 301 74.03 49.29 -71.76
N THR A 302 72.94 48.74 -72.29
CA THR A 302 72.63 48.81 -73.74
C THR A 302 72.34 50.25 -74.15
N ALA A 303 71.53 50.99 -73.40
CA ALA A 303 71.24 52.40 -73.64
C ALA A 303 72.52 53.25 -73.57
N ALA A 304 73.38 53.02 -72.57
CA ALA A 304 74.69 53.68 -72.46
C ALA A 304 75.61 53.34 -73.63
N SER A 305 75.64 52.08 -74.07
CA SER A 305 76.41 51.65 -75.26
C SER A 305 75.85 52.31 -76.53
N VAL A 306 74.53 52.46 -76.64
CA VAL A 306 73.87 53.17 -77.75
C VAL A 306 74.15 54.67 -77.69
N GLU A 307 74.20 55.29 -76.50
CA GLU A 307 74.63 56.67 -76.32
C GLU A 307 76.10 56.88 -76.66
N GLU A 308 76.98 55.94 -76.31
CA GLU A 308 78.40 55.96 -76.65
C GLU A 308 78.62 55.82 -78.16
N ILE A 309 77.89 54.91 -78.83
CA ILE A 309 77.86 54.80 -80.29
C ILE A 309 77.30 56.08 -80.93
N ALA A 310 76.23 56.65 -80.38
CA ALA A 310 75.64 57.88 -80.90
C ALA A 310 76.55 59.11 -80.67
N SER A 311 77.32 59.15 -79.58
CA SER A 311 78.26 60.23 -79.28
C SER A 311 79.52 60.14 -80.14
N THR A 312 80.04 58.94 -80.39
CA THR A 312 81.13 58.72 -81.37
C THR A 312 80.71 59.07 -82.80
N LEU A 313 79.45 58.83 -83.17
CA LEU A 313 78.89 59.26 -84.47
C LEU A 313 78.63 60.78 -84.57
N LYS A 314 78.43 61.48 -83.45
CA LYS A 314 78.31 62.95 -83.42
C LYS A 314 79.65 63.68 -83.31
N GLY A 315 80.71 62.98 -82.93
CA GLY A 315 82.09 63.50 -82.83
C GLY A 315 82.95 63.29 -84.07
N ALA A 316 82.43 62.60 -85.10
CA ALA A 316 83.01 62.43 -86.43
C ALA A 316 82.24 63.29 -87.45
#